data_AF-A0A1G3PKV5-F1
#
_entry.id   AF-A0A1G3PKV5-F1
#
_cell.length_a   1.000
_cell.length_b   1.000
_cell.length_c   1.000
_cell.angle_alpha   90.00
_cell.angle_beta   90.00
_cell.angle_gamma   90.00
#
_symmetry.space_group_name_H-M   'P 1'
#
loop_
_entity.id
_entity.type
_entity.pdbx_description
1 polymer ?
#
loop_
_entity_poly.entity_id
_entity_poly.type
_entity_poly.pdbx_seq_one_letter_code
_entity_poly.pdbx_strand_id
1 'polypeptide(L)'
;MAEILWTEEFFNNTVKKVDKEELFKRLKAETSEEEMHQVELNKDYPLFKDLFGVKIEYGMLRVQRIIMEDVLKLLSSFVKVIKAGSKHRFEPINNIEGIEFIAHRFGLEHPDKVAIEGYILNKELVHYFESPEYSYIMLKYKDNPENIFYIYKFYFTTIKDGLFLVIEKNI
;
A
#
# COMPACT_ATOMS: atom_id res chain seq x y z
N MET A 1 -8.68 -11.23 24.45
CA MET A 1 -8.06 -11.08 23.12
C MET A 1 -6.74 -10.37 23.31
N ALA A 2 -5.67 -10.85 22.69
CA ALA A 2 -4.32 -10.26 22.83
C ALA A 2 -3.93 -9.60 21.50
N GLU A 3 -3.38 -8.39 21.60
CA GLU A 3 -2.77 -7.69 20.47
C GLU A 3 -1.38 -8.27 20.20
N ILE A 4 -1.08 -8.50 18.92
CA ILE A 4 0.23 -8.99 18.47
C ILE A 4 0.97 -7.82 17.82
N LEU A 5 2.23 -7.64 18.16
CA LEU A 5 3.11 -6.67 17.51
C LEU A 5 3.61 -7.22 16.17
N TRP A 6 3.73 -6.34 15.19
CA TRP A 6 4.41 -6.68 13.95
C TRP A 6 5.90 -6.91 14.22
N THR A 7 6.37 -8.10 13.88
CA THR A 7 7.79 -8.48 13.86
C THR A 7 8.15 -8.94 12.46
N GLU A 8 9.45 -8.96 12.15
CA GLU A 8 9.93 -9.49 10.87
C GLU A 8 9.49 -10.94 10.64
N GLU A 9 9.60 -11.79 11.67
CA GLU A 9 9.15 -13.18 11.62
C GLU A 9 7.65 -13.27 11.33
N PHE A 10 6.85 -12.48 12.04
CA PHE A 10 5.40 -12.48 11.85
C PHE A 10 5.02 -11.98 10.45
N PHE A 11 5.66 -10.92 9.96
CA PHE A 11 5.50 -10.41 8.60
C PHE A 11 5.79 -11.49 7.56
N ASN A 12 6.96 -12.13 7.64
CA ASN A 12 7.39 -13.13 6.67
C ASN A 12 6.48 -14.37 6.63
N ASN A 13 5.87 -14.73 7.76
CA ASN A 13 4.96 -15.88 7.87
C ASN A 13 3.51 -15.56 7.49
N THR A 14 3.12 -14.29 7.47
CA THR A 14 1.71 -13.88 7.41
C THR A 14 1.39 -13.08 6.16
N VAL A 15 2.24 -12.11 5.81
CA VAL A 15 1.97 -11.19 4.70
C VAL A 15 2.28 -11.90 3.39
N LYS A 16 1.26 -12.00 2.54
CA LYS A 16 1.39 -12.59 1.22
C LYS A 16 2.00 -11.58 0.27
N LYS A 17 3.13 -11.97 -0.31
CA LYS A 17 3.91 -11.14 -1.22
C LYS A 17 3.51 -11.47 -2.65
N VAL A 18 3.36 -10.43 -3.49
CA VAL A 18 3.09 -10.60 -4.93
C VAL A 18 4.18 -11.46 -5.55
N ASP A 19 3.78 -12.45 -6.36
CA ASP A 19 4.71 -13.36 -7.04
C ASP A 19 5.71 -12.57 -7.90
N LYS A 20 6.98 -12.96 -7.75
CA LYS A 20 8.12 -12.41 -8.48
C LYS A 20 7.87 -12.48 -9.98
N GLU A 21 7.39 -13.61 -10.51
CA GLU A 21 7.30 -13.83 -11.95
C GLU A 21 6.31 -12.89 -12.65
N GLU A 22 5.13 -12.69 -12.08
CA GLU A 22 4.10 -11.88 -12.73
C GLU A 22 4.43 -10.39 -12.68
N LEU A 23 4.92 -9.91 -11.54
CA LEU A 23 5.34 -8.51 -11.41
C LEU A 23 6.59 -8.22 -12.25
N PHE A 24 7.57 -9.13 -12.28
CA PHE A 24 8.76 -8.96 -13.12
C PHE A 24 8.46 -9.04 -14.61
N LYS A 25 7.54 -9.92 -15.05
CA LYS A 25 7.11 -9.95 -16.46
C LYS A 25 6.51 -8.59 -16.87
N ARG A 26 5.77 -7.94 -15.96
CA ARG A 26 5.24 -6.58 -16.18
C ARG A 26 6.33 -5.51 -16.18
N LEU A 27 7.34 -5.62 -15.30
CA LEU A 27 8.43 -4.63 -15.19
C LEU A 27 9.51 -4.75 -16.29
N LYS A 28 9.88 -5.97 -16.71
CA LYS A 28 10.94 -6.22 -17.71
C LYS A 28 10.59 -5.80 -19.14
N ALA A 29 9.32 -5.58 -19.44
CA ALA A 29 8.91 -5.07 -20.74
C ALA A 29 9.36 -3.61 -20.96
N GLU A 30 9.66 -2.88 -19.88
CA GLU A 30 9.75 -1.42 -19.90
C GLU A 30 11.02 -0.85 -19.23
N THR A 31 11.92 -1.66 -18.65
CA THR A 31 13.11 -1.14 -17.95
C THR A 31 14.27 -2.13 -17.84
N SER A 32 15.51 -1.62 -17.83
CA SER A 32 16.74 -2.40 -17.68
C SER A 32 16.97 -2.86 -16.22
N GLU A 33 17.76 -3.94 -16.00
CA GLU A 33 18.06 -4.45 -14.63
C GLU A 33 18.73 -3.43 -13.70
N GLU A 34 19.37 -2.39 -14.25
CA GLU A 34 20.12 -1.36 -13.52
C GLU A 34 19.22 -0.23 -12.97
N GLU A 35 18.02 -0.02 -13.55
CA GLU A 35 17.10 1.08 -13.20
C GLU A 35 15.99 0.69 -12.19
N MET A 36 15.99 -0.57 -11.72
CA MET A 36 14.93 -1.15 -10.88
C MET A 36 14.73 -0.52 -9.48
N HIS A 37 15.50 0.52 -9.13
CA HIS A 37 15.40 1.19 -7.84
C HIS A 37 14.15 2.08 -7.71
N GLN A 38 13.62 2.59 -8.82
CA GLN A 38 12.36 3.33 -8.89
C GLN A 38 11.83 3.25 -10.33
N VAL A 39 10.95 2.30 -10.61
CA VAL A 39 10.28 2.21 -11.92
C VAL A 39 8.92 2.88 -11.78
N GLU A 40 8.68 3.96 -12.53
CA GLU A 40 7.38 4.63 -12.63
C GLU A 40 6.73 4.29 -13.98
N LEU A 41 5.62 3.56 -13.94
CA LEU A 41 4.85 3.25 -15.14
C LEU A 41 3.63 4.17 -15.20
N ASN A 42 3.55 5.00 -16.24
CA ASN A 42 2.35 5.77 -16.56
C ASN A 42 1.30 4.80 -17.13
N LYS A 43 0.13 4.68 -16.49
CA LYS A 43 -0.92 3.76 -16.92
C LYS A 43 -1.76 4.35 -18.06
N ASP A 44 -1.64 3.79 -19.25
CA ASP A 44 -2.75 3.63 -20.22
C ASP A 44 -3.40 2.24 -19.98
N TYR A 45 -3.96 2.00 -18.80
CA TYR A 45 -4.68 0.75 -18.52
C TYR A 45 -6.18 0.91 -18.78
N PRO A 46 -6.82 0.05 -19.61
CA PRO A 46 -8.27 -0.12 -19.53
C PRO A 46 -8.57 -0.90 -18.25
N LEU A 47 -8.72 -0.19 -17.12
CA LEU A 47 -9.10 -0.81 -15.86
C LEU A 47 -10.55 -1.29 -15.94
N PHE A 48 -10.71 -2.60 -15.81
CA PHE A 48 -12.00 -3.25 -15.57
C PHE A 48 -12.73 -2.58 -14.40
N LYS A 49 -13.90 -2.01 -14.73
CA LYS A 49 -15.14 -1.88 -13.94
C LYS A 49 -15.05 -1.40 -12.49
N ASP A 50 -15.62 -0.20 -12.29
CA ASP A 50 -16.32 0.27 -11.08
C ASP A 50 -15.76 -0.21 -9.74
N LEU A 51 -14.70 0.45 -9.27
CA LEU A 51 -14.44 0.58 -7.84
C LEU A 51 -15.15 1.85 -7.37
N PHE A 52 -16.33 1.69 -6.76
CA PHE A 52 -17.07 2.75 -6.04
C PHE A 52 -17.61 3.94 -6.85
N GLY A 53 -17.87 3.78 -8.15
CA GLY A 53 -18.53 4.82 -8.97
C GLY A 53 -17.66 6.06 -9.26
N VAL A 54 -16.34 5.97 -9.06
CA VAL A 54 -15.38 7.03 -9.40
C VAL A 54 -14.70 6.67 -10.71
N LYS A 55 -14.69 7.59 -11.67
CA LYS A 55 -13.90 7.47 -12.89
C LYS A 55 -12.43 7.70 -12.52
N ILE A 56 -11.62 6.65 -12.62
CA ILE A 56 -10.16 6.74 -12.44
C ILE A 56 -9.60 7.38 -13.71
N GLU A 57 -8.99 8.55 -13.60
CA GLU A 57 -8.52 9.33 -14.76
C GLU A 57 -7.04 9.08 -15.05
N TYR A 58 -6.22 8.82 -14.00
CA TYR A 58 -4.79 8.55 -14.14
C TYR A 58 -4.29 7.54 -13.09
N GLY A 59 -3.35 6.67 -13.48
CA GLY A 59 -2.73 5.70 -12.58
C GLY A 59 -1.22 5.63 -12.73
N MET A 60 -0.51 5.42 -11.62
CA MET A 60 0.94 5.22 -11.60
C MET A 60 1.27 3.96 -10.79
N LEU A 61 2.29 3.22 -11.22
CA LEU A 61 2.88 2.15 -10.44
C LEU A 61 4.34 2.48 -10.17
N ARG A 62 4.73 2.55 -8.89
CA ARG A 62 6.10 2.73 -8.42
C ARG A 62 6.59 1.47 -7.74
N VAL A 63 7.76 0.95 -8.13
CA VAL A 63 8.42 -0.17 -7.41
C VAL A 63 9.73 0.33 -6.83
N GLN A 64 9.91 0.14 -5.52
CA GLN A 64 11.11 0.60 -4.82
C GLN A 64 11.59 -0.42 -3.79
N ARG A 65 12.91 -0.47 -3.59
CA ARG A 65 13.52 -1.30 -2.56
C ARG A 65 13.22 -0.71 -1.19
N ILE A 66 12.87 -1.56 -0.22
CA ILE A 66 12.55 -1.16 1.15
C ILE A 66 13.32 -1.99 2.17
N ILE A 67 13.49 -1.44 3.37
CA ILE A 67 14.05 -2.17 4.52
C ILE A 67 12.91 -2.63 5.44
N MET A 68 13.17 -3.66 6.24
CA MET A 68 12.16 -4.25 7.13
C MET A 68 11.61 -3.24 8.15
N GLU A 69 12.44 -2.31 8.64
CA GLU A 69 12.00 -1.27 9.58
C GLU A 69 10.86 -0.42 9.00
N ASP A 70 10.96 0.01 7.74
CA ASP A 70 9.92 0.78 7.07
C ASP A 70 8.62 -0.03 6.92
N VAL A 71 8.74 -1.34 6.68
CA VAL A 71 7.60 -2.25 6.55
C VAL A 71 6.86 -2.39 7.88
N LEU A 72 7.60 -2.67 8.95
CA LEU A 72 7.03 -2.81 10.28
C LEU A 72 6.40 -1.50 10.73
N LYS A 73 7.03 -0.36 10.44
CA LYS A 73 6.46 0.96 10.74
C LYS A 73 5.16 1.20 9.96
N LEU A 74 5.15 0.99 8.65
CA LEU A 74 3.95 1.07 7.81
C LEU A 74 2.81 0.20 8.35
N LEU A 75 3.08 -1.08 8.62
CA LEU A 75 2.07 -2.01 9.12
C LEU A 75 1.59 -1.64 10.53
N SER A 76 2.49 -1.29 11.44
CA SER A 76 2.12 -0.89 12.81
C SER A 76 1.34 0.42 12.85
N SER A 77 1.56 1.32 11.89
CA SER A 77 0.77 2.55 11.76
C SER A 77 -0.68 2.29 11.35
N PHE A 78 -0.95 1.25 10.55
CA PHE A 78 -2.22 1.13 9.83
C PHE A 78 -2.95 -0.19 10.02
N VAL A 79 -2.35 -1.19 10.64
CA VAL A 79 -2.93 -2.53 10.77
C VAL A 79 -2.65 -3.08 12.17
N LYS A 80 -3.73 -3.24 12.95
CA LYS A 80 -3.71 -3.93 14.23
C LYS A 80 -3.90 -5.42 14.02
N VAL A 81 -3.13 -6.24 14.73
CA VAL A 81 -3.27 -7.70 14.70
C VAL A 81 -3.90 -8.16 16.01
N ILE A 82 -5.06 -8.80 15.94
CA ILE A 82 -5.77 -9.35 17.08
C ILE A 82 -5.75 -10.87 16.99
N LYS A 83 -5.24 -11.52 18.05
CA LYS A 83 -5.32 -12.96 18.19
C LYS A 83 -6.71 -13.39 18.69
N ALA A 84 -7.39 -14.21 17.91
CA ALA A 84 -8.66 -14.83 18.27
C ALA A 84 -8.52 -16.36 18.14
N GLY A 85 -8.11 -17.01 19.24
CA GLY A 85 -7.81 -18.45 19.25
C GLY A 85 -6.58 -18.78 18.40
N SER A 86 -6.76 -19.64 17.39
CA SER A 86 -5.72 -20.01 16.42
C SER A 86 -5.64 -19.10 15.20
N LYS A 87 -6.55 -18.13 15.06
CA LYS A 87 -6.62 -17.22 13.91
C LYS A 87 -6.16 -15.81 14.27
N HIS A 88 -5.63 -15.12 13.28
CA HIS A 88 -5.34 -13.70 13.32
C HIS A 88 -6.48 -12.93 12.65
N ARG A 89 -6.84 -11.78 13.23
CA ARG A 89 -7.71 -10.79 12.60
C ARG A 89 -6.91 -9.51 12.45
N PHE A 90 -6.97 -8.94 11.25
CA PHE A 90 -6.31 -7.68 10.92
C PHE A 90 -7.35 -6.58 10.89
N GLU A 91 -7.14 -5.53 11.68
CA GLU A 91 -8.04 -4.39 11.76
C GLU A 91 -7.31 -3.14 11.27
N PRO A 92 -7.85 -2.40 10.30
CA PRO A 92 -7.24 -1.15 9.88
C PRO A 92 -7.30 -0.11 11.01
N ILE A 93 -6.21 0.64 11.15
CA ILE A 93 -6.07 1.74 12.10
C ILE A 93 -5.97 3.04 11.32
N ASN A 94 -6.71 4.05 11.73
CA ASN A 94 -6.57 5.40 11.22
C ASN A 94 -5.48 6.12 12.02
N ASN A 95 -4.37 6.49 11.36
CA ASN A 95 -3.22 7.11 12.03
C ASN A 95 -2.62 8.24 11.17
N ILE A 96 -2.85 9.49 11.58
CA ILE A 96 -2.41 10.68 10.84
C ILE A 96 -0.88 10.77 10.80
N GLU A 97 -0.20 10.55 11.93
CA GLU A 97 1.27 10.56 11.99
C GLU A 97 1.88 9.48 11.09
N GLY A 98 1.21 8.32 11.01
CA GLY A 98 1.54 7.26 10.07
C GLY A 98 1.48 7.73 8.62
N ILE A 99 0.47 8.55 8.26
CA ILE A 99 0.29 9.07 6.90
C ILE A 99 1.40 10.06 6.56
N GLU A 100 1.71 10.99 7.45
CA GLU A 100 2.81 11.94 7.26
C GLU A 100 4.14 11.22 7.07
N PHE A 101 4.39 10.18 7.88
CA PHE A 101 5.58 9.34 7.76
C PHE A 101 5.70 8.70 6.37
N ILE A 102 4.66 8.03 5.88
CA ILE A 102 4.75 7.33 4.58
C ILE A 102 4.78 8.28 3.39
N ALA A 103 4.10 9.43 3.49
CA ALA A 103 4.08 10.42 2.42
C ALA A 103 5.48 10.98 2.23
N HIS A 104 6.15 11.32 3.33
CA HIS A 104 7.55 11.71 3.30
C HIS A 104 8.48 10.56 2.89
N ARG A 105 8.35 9.38 3.50
CA ARG A 105 9.28 8.25 3.30
C ARG A 105 9.26 7.71 1.87
N PHE A 106 8.09 7.73 1.23
CA PHE A 106 7.87 7.14 -0.09
C PHE A 106 7.56 8.17 -1.17
N GLY A 107 7.70 9.48 -0.88
CA GLY A 107 7.49 10.57 -1.83
C GLY A 107 6.08 10.56 -2.42
N LEU A 108 5.06 10.52 -1.55
CA LEU A 108 3.65 10.66 -1.92
C LEU A 108 3.20 12.11 -1.72
N GLU A 109 2.04 12.43 -2.26
CA GLU A 109 1.35 13.69 -2.06
C GLU A 109 1.14 13.98 -0.55
N HIS A 110 1.28 15.24 -0.17
CA HIS A 110 1.09 15.67 1.22
C HIS A 110 -0.41 15.78 1.50
N PRO A 111 -0.97 14.92 2.36
CA PRO A 111 -2.40 14.91 2.59
C PRO A 111 -2.85 16.15 3.35
N ASP A 112 -4.02 16.67 2.99
CA ASP A 112 -4.70 17.70 3.77
C ASP A 112 -5.30 17.07 5.04
N LYS A 113 -4.93 17.62 6.20
CA LYS A 113 -5.34 17.08 7.50
C LYS A 113 -6.86 17.10 7.71
N VAL A 114 -7.55 18.15 7.24
CA VAL A 114 -9.01 18.29 7.35
C VAL A 114 -9.70 17.24 6.49
N ALA A 115 -9.18 17.00 5.29
CA ALA A 115 -9.67 15.93 4.41
C ALA A 115 -9.49 14.55 5.06
N ILE A 116 -8.31 14.25 5.64
CA ILE A 116 -8.05 12.99 6.36
C ILE A 116 -9.10 12.76 7.44
N GLU A 117 -9.36 13.75 8.30
CA GLU A 117 -10.35 13.64 9.38
C GLU A 117 -11.74 13.27 8.85
N GLY A 118 -12.15 13.84 7.70
CA GLY A 118 -13.38 13.45 7.01
C GLY A 118 -13.42 11.97 6.61
N TYR A 119 -12.34 11.42 6.05
CA TYR A 119 -12.28 9.99 5.68
C TYR A 119 -12.23 9.05 6.88
N ILE A 120 -11.63 9.49 7.99
CA ILE A 120 -11.62 8.75 9.27
C ILE A 120 -13.06 8.56 9.75
N LEU A 121 -13.84 9.64 9.77
CA LEU A 121 -15.24 9.61 10.21
C LEU A 121 -16.10 8.67 9.35
N ASN A 122 -15.81 8.60 8.05
CA ASN A 122 -16.51 7.73 7.10
C ASN A 122 -15.94 6.31 6.99
N LYS A 123 -14.86 5.98 7.72
CA LYS A 123 -14.16 4.67 7.66
C LYS A 123 -13.66 4.30 6.25
N GLU A 124 -13.26 5.31 5.47
CA GLU A 124 -12.78 5.13 4.10
C GLU A 124 -11.26 5.32 3.97
N LEU A 125 -10.60 5.83 5.02
CA LEU A 125 -9.20 6.24 4.95
C LEU A 125 -8.26 5.04 4.73
N VAL A 126 -8.36 4.03 5.58
CA VAL A 126 -7.44 2.87 5.59
C VAL A 126 -8.22 1.59 5.41
N HIS A 127 -7.78 0.78 4.46
CA HIS A 127 -8.25 -0.59 4.30
C HIS A 127 -7.06 -1.54 4.24
N TYR A 128 -7.20 -2.70 4.87
CA TYR A 128 -6.25 -3.80 4.71
C TYR A 128 -6.98 -4.97 4.06
N PHE A 129 -6.41 -5.49 2.98
CA PHE A 129 -6.99 -6.58 2.22
C PHE A 129 -6.04 -7.76 2.19
N GLU A 130 -6.57 -8.94 2.51
CA GLU A 130 -5.88 -10.21 2.38
C GLU A 130 -6.57 -11.05 1.32
N SER A 131 -5.90 -11.22 0.18
CA SER A 131 -6.36 -12.15 -0.85
C SER A 131 -5.64 -13.49 -0.73
N PRO A 132 -6.04 -14.52 -1.49
CA PRO A 132 -5.25 -15.73 -1.65
C PRO A 132 -3.82 -15.47 -2.17
N GLU A 133 -3.63 -14.45 -3.01
CA GLU A 133 -2.43 -14.22 -3.84
C GLU A 133 -1.48 -13.18 -3.25
N TYR A 134 -2.01 -12.10 -2.67
CA TYR A 134 -1.25 -11.00 -2.07
C TYR A 134 -2.05 -10.26 -1.00
N SER A 135 -1.34 -9.57 -0.11
CA SER A 135 -1.93 -8.62 0.84
C SER A 135 -1.57 -7.19 0.46
N TYR A 136 -2.45 -6.23 0.72
CA TYR A 136 -2.15 -4.81 0.55
C TYR A 136 -2.80 -3.93 1.60
N ILE A 137 -2.16 -2.79 1.86
CA ILE A 137 -2.74 -1.65 2.59
C ILE A 137 -3.20 -0.65 1.55
N MET A 138 -4.43 -0.17 1.65
CA MET A 138 -4.96 0.91 0.81
C MET A 138 -5.20 2.14 1.67
N LEU A 139 -4.77 3.29 1.15
CA LEU A 139 -5.04 4.60 1.71
C LEU A 139 -5.81 5.46 0.71
N LYS A 140 -6.87 6.11 1.17
CA LYS A 140 -7.68 7.04 0.38
C LYS A 140 -7.72 8.40 1.07
N TYR A 141 -7.17 9.43 0.43
CA TYR A 141 -7.18 10.80 0.96
C TYR A 141 -7.13 11.85 -0.16
N LYS A 142 -7.25 13.13 0.22
CA LYS A 142 -7.01 14.28 -0.66
C LYS A 142 -5.77 15.04 -0.21
N ASP A 143 -5.05 15.64 -1.16
CA ASP A 143 -3.96 16.58 -0.88
C ASP A 143 -4.43 18.05 -0.84
N ASN A 144 -5.64 18.32 -1.34
CA ASN A 144 -6.19 19.66 -1.51
C ASN A 144 -7.75 19.64 -1.45
N PRO A 145 -8.41 20.80 -1.37
CA PRO A 145 -9.87 20.88 -1.25
C PRO A 145 -10.64 20.60 -2.55
N GLU A 146 -9.97 20.46 -3.69
CA GLU A 146 -10.59 20.08 -4.96
C GLU A 146 -11.14 18.64 -4.91
N ASN A 147 -11.92 18.25 -5.93
CA ASN A 147 -12.54 16.92 -6.00
C ASN A 147 -11.61 15.87 -6.65
N ILE A 148 -10.32 15.95 -6.34
CA ILE A 148 -9.31 14.97 -6.73
C ILE A 148 -9.04 14.07 -5.52
N PHE A 149 -9.03 12.76 -5.73
CA PHE A 149 -8.87 11.77 -4.66
C PHE A 149 -7.69 10.88 -4.99
N TYR A 150 -6.81 10.68 -4.03
CA TYR A 150 -5.70 9.76 -4.20
C TYR A 150 -6.00 8.44 -3.50
N ILE A 151 -5.86 7.35 -4.25
CA ILE A 151 -5.94 5.99 -3.73
C ILE A 151 -4.58 5.34 -3.92
N TYR A 152 -3.85 5.15 -2.81
CA TYR A 152 -2.59 4.40 -2.80
C TYR A 152 -2.86 2.97 -2.34
N LYS A 153 -2.24 2.00 -3.00
CA LYS A 153 -2.16 0.62 -2.54
C LYS A 153 -0.70 0.22 -2.41
N PHE A 154 -0.36 -0.30 -1.24
CA PHE A 154 0.99 -0.75 -0.88
C PHE A 154 1.02 -2.27 -0.89
N TYR A 155 1.77 -2.85 -1.82
CA TYR A 155 2.03 -4.28 -1.91
C TYR A 155 3.47 -4.57 -1.56
N PHE A 156 3.71 -5.78 -1.06
CA PHE A 156 5.06 -6.27 -0.83
C PHE A 156 5.41 -7.32 -1.88
N THR A 157 6.63 -7.28 -2.37
CA THR A 157 7.20 -8.32 -3.22
C THR A 157 8.64 -8.58 -2.81
N THR A 158 9.17 -9.72 -3.24
CA THR A 158 10.59 -10.02 -3.07
C THR A 158 11.19 -10.20 -4.44
N ILE A 159 12.33 -9.59 -4.68
CA ILE A 159 13.00 -9.61 -5.96
C ILE A 159 14.42 -10.07 -5.70
N LYS A 160 14.80 -11.22 -6.27
CA LYS A 160 16.00 -11.96 -5.84
C LYS A 160 15.94 -12.10 -4.31
N ASP A 161 16.96 -11.61 -3.59
CA ASP A 161 17.04 -11.60 -2.12
C ASP A 161 16.63 -10.25 -1.48
N GLY A 162 16.11 -9.30 -2.26
CA GLY A 162 15.68 -7.98 -1.78
C GLY A 162 14.16 -7.90 -1.53
N LEU A 163 13.76 -7.11 -0.54
CA LEU A 163 12.37 -6.74 -0.26
C LEU A 163 12.01 -5.43 -0.96
N PHE A 164 10.86 -5.40 -1.61
CA PHE A 164 10.39 -4.24 -2.39
C PHE A 164 8.95 -3.91 -2.03
N LEU A 165 8.64 -2.62 -2.09
CA LEU A 165 7.28 -2.08 -2.01
C LEU A 165 6.84 -1.71 -3.41
N VAL A 166 5.65 -2.16 -3.78
CA VAL A 166 4.94 -1.67 -4.96
C VAL A 166 3.89 -0.70 -4.46
N ILE A 167 3.88 0.50 -5.02
CA ILE A 167 2.92 1.56 -4.73
C ILE A 167 2.11 1.78 -5.99
N GLU A 168 0.85 1.38 -5.96
CA GLU A 168 -0.12 1.73 -7.00
C GLU A 168 -0.87 2.97 -6.57
N LYS A 169 -0.80 4.04 -7.37
CA LYS A 169 -1.55 5.29 -7.18
C LYS A 169 -2.65 5.36 -8.23
N ASN A 170 -3.86 5.71 -7.81
CA ASN A 170 -4.98 6.06 -8.68
C ASN A 170 -5.49 7.45 -8.28
N ILE A 171 -5.87 8.25 -9.28
CA ILE A 171 -6.39 9.62 -9.15
C ILE A 171 -7.80 9.66 -9.76
#